data_AF-A0A922M2I8-F1
#
_entry.id   AF-A0A922M2I8-F1
#
_cell.length_a   1.000
_cell.length_b   1.000
_cell.length_c   1.000
_cell.angle_alpha   90.00
_cell.angle_beta   90.00
_cell.angle_gamma   90.00
#
_symmetry.space_group_name_H-M   'P 1'
#
loop_
_entity.id
_entity.type
_entity.pdbx_description
1 polymer ?
#
loop_
_entity_poly.entity_id
_entity_poly.type
_entity_poly.pdbx_seq_one_letter_code
_entity_poly.pdbx_strand_id
1 'polypeptide(L)'
;MNKHAQNFIMIQIKSVDEKQKSVRFTNDEKLLALTLIKESPKGYRLLEKIFKLPSKRTLNRLAEMITFGVGINNNIFQLIERRALNRDIKKTLLYSF
;
A
#
# COMPACT_ATOMS: atom_id res chain seq x y z
N MET A 1 -11.29 -2.74 13.91
CA MET A 1 -10.48 -3.68 13.09
C MET A 1 -9.50 -2.86 12.25
N ASN A 2 -8.24 -3.29 12.05
CA ASN A 2 -7.26 -2.54 11.26
C ASN A 2 -7.75 -2.41 9.79
N LYS A 3 -7.78 -1.19 9.23
CA LYS A 3 -8.27 -0.92 7.86
C LYS A 3 -7.54 -1.76 6.81
N HIS A 4 -6.23 -1.98 6.98
CA HIS A 4 -5.46 -2.82 6.06
C HIS A 4 -5.86 -4.29 6.14
N ALA A 5 -6.16 -4.79 7.34
CA ALA A 5 -6.63 -6.16 7.52
C ALA A 5 -8.04 -6.36 6.94
N GLN A 6 -8.93 -5.37 7.13
CA GLN A 6 -10.25 -5.38 6.52
C GLN A 6 -10.17 -5.41 4.99
N ASN A 7 -9.37 -4.52 4.39
CA ASN A 7 -9.15 -4.51 2.95
C ASN A 7 -8.58 -5.84 2.44
N PHE A 8 -7.61 -6.42 3.15
CA PHE A 8 -7.03 -7.71 2.80
C PHE A 8 -8.09 -8.82 2.77
N ILE A 9 -8.92 -8.92 3.82
CA ILE A 9 -9.98 -9.93 3.91
C ILE A 9 -11.03 -9.73 2.80
N MET A 10 -11.43 -8.48 2.54
CA MET A 10 -12.40 -8.17 1.49
C MET A 10 -11.90 -8.57 0.10
N ILE A 11 -10.61 -8.39 -0.20
CA ILE A 11 -10.00 -8.89 -1.44
C ILE A 11 -10.18 -10.40 -1.55
N GLN A 12 -9.95 -11.14 -0.46
CA GLN A 12 -10.05 -12.60 -0.48
C GLN A 12 -11.49 -13.04 -0.72
N ILE A 13 -12.46 -12.48 0.03
CA ILE A 13 -13.89 -12.80 -0.13
C ILE A 13 -14.38 -12.53 -1.55
N LYS A 14 -14.03 -11.37 -2.11
CA LYS A 14 -14.38 -11.00 -3.50
C LYS A 14 -13.84 -12.02 -4.52
N SER A 15 -12.69 -12.61 -4.22
CA SER A 15 -12.01 -13.54 -5.12
C SER A 15 -12.52 -14.99 -5.03
N VAL A 16 -13.37 -15.30 -4.06
CA VAL A 16 -13.93 -16.66 -3.86
C VAL A 16 -15.07 -16.95 -4.84
N ASP A 17 -15.90 -15.96 -5.13
CA ASP A 17 -17.16 -16.15 -5.86
C ASP A 17 -17.02 -16.03 -7.39
N GLU A 18 -15.95 -15.37 -7.85
CA GLU A 18 -15.72 -15.17 -9.28
C GLU A 18 -15.12 -16.44 -9.93
N LYS A 19 -15.92 -17.14 -10.75
CA LYS A 19 -15.43 -18.08 -11.78
C LYS A 19 -14.44 -17.44 -12.78
N GLN A 20 -14.23 -16.12 -12.71
CA GLN A 20 -13.31 -15.37 -13.55
C GLN A 20 -11.86 -15.61 -13.16
N LYS A 21 -11.03 -15.90 -14.17
CA LYS A 21 -9.58 -16.10 -14.02
C LYS A 21 -8.85 -14.86 -13.47
N SER A 22 -9.46 -13.67 -13.52
CA SER A 22 -8.84 -12.40 -13.14
C SER A 22 -9.77 -11.53 -12.30
N VAL A 23 -9.27 -11.08 -11.15
CA VAL A 23 -9.97 -10.15 -10.24
C VAL A 23 -9.47 -8.72 -10.48
N ARG A 24 -10.38 -7.74 -10.47
CA ARG A 24 -10.01 -6.32 -10.52
C ARG A 24 -9.72 -5.77 -9.13
N PHE A 25 -8.48 -5.32 -8.92
CA PHE A 25 -8.04 -4.67 -7.70
C PHE A 25 -8.27 -3.15 -7.74
N THR A 26 -8.71 -2.58 -6.62
CA THR A 26 -8.83 -1.14 -6.42
C THR A 26 -7.47 -0.49 -6.14
N ASN A 27 -7.39 0.83 -6.17
CA ASN A 27 -6.11 1.52 -5.92
C ASN A 27 -5.62 1.33 -4.47
N ASP A 28 -6.53 1.31 -3.50
CA ASP A 28 -6.19 1.08 -2.08
C ASP A 28 -5.65 -0.33 -1.84
N GLU A 29 -6.23 -1.33 -2.50
CA GLU A 29 -5.77 -2.72 -2.44
C GLU A 29 -4.39 -2.88 -3.07
N LYS A 30 -4.18 -2.24 -4.23
CA LYS A 30 -2.86 -2.22 -4.89
C LYS A 30 -1.83 -1.47 -4.06
N LEU A 31 -2.21 -0.39 -3.38
CA LEU A 31 -1.33 0.36 -2.49
C LEU A 31 -0.88 -0.50 -1.31
N LEU A 32 -1.82 -1.22 -0.68
CA LEU A 32 -1.50 -2.19 0.37
C LEU A 32 -0.52 -3.26 -0.13
N ALA A 33 -0.79 -3.84 -1.29
CA ALA A 33 0.08 -4.84 -1.92
C ALA A 33 1.47 -4.26 -2.29
N LEU A 34 1.52 -3.01 -2.76
CA LEU A 34 2.77 -2.31 -3.06
C LEU A 34 3.61 -2.07 -1.80
N THR A 35 2.97 -1.71 -0.68
CA THR A 35 3.66 -1.60 0.61
C THR A 35 4.24 -2.94 1.03
N LEU A 36 3.45 -4.02 0.97
CA LEU A 36 3.91 -5.36 1.34
C LEU A 36 5.09 -5.85 0.51
N ILE A 37 5.07 -5.64 -0.81
CA ILE A 37 6.20 -6.06 -1.68
C ILE A 37 7.45 -5.20 -1.45
N LYS A 38 7.29 -3.93 -1.06
CA LYS A 38 8.42 -3.03 -0.73
C LYS A 38 9.07 -3.41 0.60
N GLU A 39 8.28 -3.78 1.61
CA GLU A 39 8.78 -4.25 2.91
C GLU A 39 9.46 -5.62 2.80
N SER A 40 8.84 -6.58 2.11
CA SER A 40 9.43 -7.91 1.93
C SER A 40 9.03 -8.55 0.60
N PRO A 41 9.88 -8.44 -0.44
CA PRO A 41 9.61 -9.07 -1.73
C PRO A 41 9.51 -10.60 -1.66
N LYS A 42 10.29 -11.22 -0.77
CA LYS A 42 10.28 -12.69 -0.57
C LYS A 42 9.01 -13.12 0.15
N GLY A 43 8.61 -12.41 1.20
CA GLY A 43 7.36 -12.66 1.91
C GLY A 43 6.15 -12.48 1.00
N TYR A 44 6.15 -11.43 0.18
CA TYR A 44 5.10 -11.20 -0.81
C TYR A 44 4.94 -12.36 -1.80
N ARG A 45 6.04 -12.91 -2.34
CA ARG A 45 5.97 -14.07 -3.25
C ARG A 45 5.39 -15.31 -2.59
N LEU A 46 5.62 -15.50 -1.30
CA LEU A 46 5.00 -16.59 -0.55
C LEU A 46 3.50 -16.36 -0.41
N LEU A 47 3.11 -15.15 0.01
CA LEU A 47 1.71 -14.77 0.18
C LEU A 47 0.92 -14.80 -1.13
N GLU A 48 1.52 -14.39 -2.24
CA GLU A 48 0.90 -14.40 -3.58
C GLU A 48 0.55 -15.82 -4.06
N LYS A 49 1.28 -16.84 -3.57
CA LYS A 49 0.96 -18.25 -3.86
C LYS A 49 -0.21 -18.78 -3.06
N ILE A 50 -0.47 -18.20 -1.89
CA ILE A 50 -1.48 -18.69 -0.92
C ILE A 50 -2.77 -17.89 -1.05
N PHE A 51 -2.66 -16.58 -1.24
CA PHE A 51 -3.76 -15.62 -1.24
C PHE A 51 -3.92 -14.96 -2.61
N LYS A 52 -5.11 -14.47 -2.92
CA LYS A 52 -5.35 -13.68 -4.12
C LYS A 52 -4.75 -12.28 -3.93
N LEU A 53 -3.63 -12.03 -4.60
CA LEU A 53 -2.90 -10.76 -4.55
C LEU A 53 -2.56 -10.24 -5.95
N PRO A 54 -2.33 -8.93 -6.12
CA PRO A 54 -1.88 -8.37 -7.38
C PRO A 54 -0.54 -8.96 -7.84
N SER A 55 -0.39 -9.20 -9.14
CA SER A 55 0.90 -9.69 -9.64
C SER A 55 2.02 -8.67 -9.44
N LYS A 56 3.26 -9.15 -9.29
CA LYS A 56 4.46 -8.27 -9.29
C LYS A 56 4.48 -7.32 -10.50
N ARG A 57 4.09 -7.81 -11.68
CA ARG A 57 4.03 -6.99 -12.91
C ARG A 57 3.04 -5.84 -12.77
N THR A 58 1.88 -6.09 -12.17
CA THR A 58 0.85 -5.07 -11.89
C THR A 58 1.40 -4.01 -10.94
N LEU A 59 2.11 -4.42 -9.90
CA LEU A 59 2.69 -3.48 -8.92
C LEU A 59 3.83 -2.65 -9.50
N ASN A 60 4.68 -3.24 -10.35
CA ASN A 60 5.73 -2.51 -11.06
C ASN A 60 5.13 -1.43 -11.96
N ARG A 61 4.11 -1.77 -12.76
CA ARG A 61 3.40 -0.78 -13.58
C ARG A 61 2.81 0.35 -12.76
N LEU A 62 2.24 0.03 -11.59
CA LEU A 62 1.70 1.04 -10.70
C LEU A 62 2.79 1.97 -10.13
N ALA A 63 3.98 1.42 -9.83
CA ALA A 63 5.12 2.21 -9.41
C ALA A 63 5.68 3.08 -10.56
N GLU A 64 5.70 2.59 -11.79
CA GLU A 64 6.13 3.31 -12.99
C GLU A 64 5.23 4.51 -13.32
N MET A 65 3.94 4.45 -12.96
CA MET A 65 3.03 5.59 -13.12
C MET A 65 3.43 6.81 -12.26
N ILE A 66 4.27 6.62 -11.25
CA ILE A 66 4.79 7.72 -10.44
C ILE A 66 5.91 8.40 -11.24
N THR A 67 5.57 9.51 -11.89
CA THR A 67 6.53 10.31 -12.65
C THR A 67 7.39 11.15 -11.70
N PHE A 68 8.70 11.00 -11.81
CA PHE A 68 9.66 11.87 -11.13
C PHE A 68 10.23 12.85 -12.16
N GLY A 69 9.93 14.13 -11.99
CA GLY A 69 10.55 15.20 -12.77
C GLY A 69 11.99 15.46 -12.34
N VAL A 70 12.75 16.16 -13.19
CA VAL A 70 14.07 16.68 -12.83
C VAL A 70 13.95 17.82 -11.81
N GLY A 71 14.95 17.97 -10.94
CA GLY A 71 14.97 18.99 -9.89
C GLY A 71 14.31 18.55 -8.58
N ILE A 72 13.96 19.54 -7.75
CA ILE A 72 13.39 19.30 -6.41
C ILE A 72 11.91 18.96 -6.53
N ASN A 73 11.51 17.78 -6.03
CA ASN A 73 10.11 17.37 -5.98
C ASN A 73 9.43 17.92 -4.73
N ASN A 74 8.75 19.05 -4.87
CA ASN A 74 8.03 19.72 -3.77
C ASN A 74 6.99 18.82 -3.08
N ASN A 75 6.41 17.84 -3.79
CA ASN A 75 5.44 16.92 -3.19
C ASN A 75 6.08 16.04 -2.12
N ILE A 76 7.35 15.66 -2.30
CA ILE A 76 8.10 14.87 -1.31
C ILE A 76 8.39 15.74 -0.09
N PHE A 77 8.81 16.99 -0.28
CA PHE A 77 9.08 17.92 0.82
C PHE A 77 7.82 18.22 1.65
N GLN A 78 6.70 18.51 0.99
CA GLN A 78 5.41 18.70 1.66
C GLN A 78 4.99 17.43 2.45
N LEU A 79 5.24 16.24 1.89
CA LEU A 79 4.95 14.98 2.59
C LEU A 79 5.83 14.81 3.83
N ILE A 80 7.12 15.14 3.76
CA ILE A 80 8.05 15.07 4.89
C ILE A 80 7.64 16.08 5.97
N GLU A 81 7.34 17.32 5.59
CA GLU A 81 6.88 18.37 6.49
C GLU A 81 5.62 17.96 7.25
N ARG A 82 4.60 17.46 6.54
CA ARG A 82 3.38 16.92 7.17
C ARG A 82 3.68 15.78 8.14
N ARG A 83 4.64 14.91 7.83
CA ARG A 83 5.03 13.81 8.75
C ARG A 83 5.77 14.32 9.98
N ALA A 84 6.64 15.32 9.82
CA ALA A 84 7.35 15.95 10.93
C ALA A 84 6.38 16.63 11.90
N LEU A 85 5.45 17.45 11.38
CA LEU A 85 4.40 18.11 12.17
C LEU A 85 3.54 17.09 12.95
N ASN A 86 3.10 16.03 12.28
CA ASN A 86 2.32 14.96 12.92
C ASN A 86 3.10 14.23 14.02
N ARG A 87 4.43 14.10 13.90
CA ARG A 87 5.27 13.51 14.94
C ARG A 87 5.34 14.41 16.17
N ASP A 88 5.49 15.71 15.98
CA ASP A 88 5.58 16.66 17.09
C ASP A 88 4.24 16.82 17.82
N ILE A 89 3.11 16.86 17.10
CA ILE A 89 1.77 16.82 17.73
C ILE A 89 1.61 15.59 18.63
N LYS A 90 2.00 14.41 18.14
CA LYS A 90 1.92 13.17 18.94
C LYS A 90 2.78 13.23 20.20
N LYS A 91 3.99 13.79 20.11
CA LYS A 91 4.84 14.01 21.29
C LYS A 91 4.16 14.95 22.28
N THR A 92 3.67 16.10 21.82
CA THR A 92 2.99 17.07 22.69
C THR A 92 1.82 16.43 23.42
N LEU A 93 0.95 15.70 22.72
CA LEU A 93 -0.18 15.00 23.33
C LEU A 93 0.25 13.90 24.32
N LEU A 94 1.40 13.25 24.10
CA LEU A 94 1.97 12.25 25.02
C LEU A 94 2.52 12.85 26.32
N TYR A 95 2.91 14.13 26.32
CA TYR A 95 3.45 14.83 27.49
C TYR A 95 2.43 15.78 28.15
N SER A 96 1.16 15.77 27.71
CA SER A 96 0.10 16.66 28.21
C SER A 96 -0.87 15.97 29.19
N PHE A 97 -0.49 14.82 29.76
CA PHE A 97 -1.19 14.12 30.84
C PHE A 97 -0.20 13.69 31.91
#